data_AF-A0A928BMT3-F1
#
_entry.id   AF-A0A928BMT3-F1
#
_cell.length_a   1.000
_cell.length_b   1.000
_cell.length_c   1.000
_cell.angle_alpha   90.00
_cell.angle_beta   90.00
_cell.angle_gamma   90.00
#
_symmetry.space_group_name_H-M   'P 1'
#
loop_
_entity.id
_entity.type
_entity.pdbx_description
1 polymer ?
#
loop_
_entity_poly.entity_id
_entity_poly.type
_entity_poly.pdbx_seq_one_letter_code
_entity_poly.pdbx_strand_id
1 'polypeptide(L)'
;MRLWTIQGIEIYEQLVRDGVTYCSKPLFGDIEVFEYTYHWMAEQMRKRIGEPPIAGIEYPMWAWYQYNSAKNNKPPRSSMDAPEGISAYMEIEMPEDKVLLSNFSNWHAALNLCPLSNWKNIEKKTDLLDKMAGRRLDFNEYPIEIKKEIEDSWEAIFDLDRRDKEVGRAHKRNRSIQATFWALYKENIVSVDFLEKKGKFIKQIQNPL
;
A
#
# COMPACT_ATOMS: atom_id res chain seq x y z
N MET A 1 8.25 -11.81 10.02
CA MET A 1 8.76 -11.28 8.75
C MET A 1 9.27 -9.85 8.93
N ARG A 2 10.39 -9.55 8.27
CA ARG A 2 11.03 -8.23 8.29
C ARG A 2 10.38 -7.27 7.30
N LEU A 3 9.98 -6.09 7.75
CA LEU A 3 9.37 -5.02 6.93
C LEU A 3 10.02 -3.66 7.21
N TRP A 4 9.78 -2.70 6.32
CA TRP A 4 10.23 -1.30 6.48
C TRP A 4 9.08 -0.32 6.26
N THR A 5 8.84 0.55 7.23
CA THR A 5 7.80 1.58 7.15
C THR A 5 8.42 2.96 7.37
N ILE A 6 7.83 3.98 6.75
CA ILE A 6 8.11 5.38 7.07
C ILE A 6 6.83 6.01 7.58
N GLN A 7 6.91 6.70 8.72
CA GLN A 7 5.76 7.35 9.35
C GLN A 7 6.15 8.77 9.76
N GLY A 8 5.17 9.68 9.80
CA GLY A 8 5.37 11.01 10.40
C GLY A 8 5.83 10.89 11.85
N ILE A 9 6.57 11.87 12.34
CA ILE A 9 7.12 11.85 13.70
C ILE A 9 6.02 11.67 14.75
N GLU A 10 4.83 12.21 14.53
CA GLU A 10 3.69 12.15 15.43
C GLU A 10 3.23 10.71 15.68
N ILE A 11 3.25 9.88 14.63
CA ILE A 11 2.89 8.45 14.72
C ILE A 11 3.93 7.68 15.54
N TYR A 12 5.21 8.01 15.37
CA TYR A 12 6.28 7.39 16.16
C TYR A 12 6.22 7.84 17.63
N GLU A 13 5.99 9.12 17.89
CA GLU A 13 5.83 9.60 19.25
C GLU A 13 4.63 8.96 19.95
N GLN A 14 3.51 8.80 19.24
CA GLN A 14 2.35 8.06 19.75
C GLN A 14 2.71 6.61 20.07
N LEU A 15 3.42 5.93 19.17
CA LEU A 15 3.90 4.56 19.39
C LEU A 15 4.81 4.45 20.62
N VAL A 16 5.69 5.42 20.85
CA VAL A 16 6.58 5.44 22.02
C VAL A 16 5.81 5.65 23.33
N ARG A 17 4.81 6.55 23.31
CA ARG A 17 3.96 6.89 24.47
C ARG A 17 3.01 5.76 24.84
N ASP A 18 2.29 5.23 23.86
CA ASP A 18 1.15 4.34 24.08
C ASP A 18 1.52 2.86 23.93
N GLY A 19 2.71 2.56 23.39
CA GLY A 19 3.18 1.20 23.12
C GLY A 19 2.58 0.58 21.86
N VAL A 20 1.56 1.21 21.26
CA VAL A 20 0.91 0.79 20.03
C VAL A 20 0.41 2.01 19.26
N THR A 21 0.40 1.93 17.93
CA THR A 21 -0.26 2.90 17.07
C THR A 21 -1.03 2.21 15.95
N TYR A 22 -1.97 2.94 15.35
CA TYR A 22 -2.85 2.50 14.29
C TYR A 22 -2.95 3.60 13.23
N CYS A 23 -3.32 3.23 12.01
CA CYS A 23 -3.63 4.22 10.98
C CYS A 23 -5.02 4.81 11.25
N SER A 24 -5.08 6.09 11.60
CA SER A 24 -6.34 6.81 11.83
C SER A 24 -6.86 7.54 10.60
N LYS A 25 -6.02 7.73 9.57
CA LYS A 25 -6.34 8.46 8.33
C LYS A 25 -5.50 7.95 7.15
N PRO A 26 -5.98 8.01 5.90
CA PRO A 26 -5.19 7.63 4.73
C PRO A 26 -3.94 8.52 4.59
N LEU A 27 -2.84 7.92 4.11
CA LEU A 27 -1.53 8.58 3.96
C LEU A 27 -1.52 9.76 2.98
N PHE A 28 -2.49 9.85 2.06
CA PHE A 28 -2.50 10.83 0.97
C PHE A 28 -3.60 11.90 1.05
N GLY A 29 -4.17 12.13 2.24
CA GLY A 29 -5.16 13.18 2.45
C GLY A 29 -6.51 12.90 1.77
N ASP A 30 -7.42 13.87 1.87
CA ASP A 30 -8.86 13.80 1.52
C ASP A 30 -9.13 13.68 0.00
N ILE A 31 -8.46 12.75 -0.68
CA ILE A 31 -8.78 12.38 -2.06
C ILE A 31 -9.76 11.21 -1.99
N GLU A 32 -11.03 11.47 -2.32
CA GLU A 32 -12.15 10.50 -2.29
C GLU A 32 -11.83 9.18 -3.02
N VAL A 33 -11.06 9.24 -4.12
CA VAL A 33 -10.62 8.05 -4.87
C VAL A 33 -9.68 7.15 -4.04
N PHE A 34 -8.80 7.75 -3.23
CA PHE A 34 -7.93 7.00 -2.33
C PHE A 34 -8.69 6.43 -1.14
N GLU A 35 -9.71 7.12 -0.66
CA GLU A 35 -10.60 6.60 0.39
C GLU A 35 -11.29 5.32 -0.06
N TYR A 36 -11.96 5.34 -1.22
CA TYR A 36 -12.66 4.15 -1.74
C TYR A 36 -11.70 2.95 -1.93
N THR A 37 -10.53 3.17 -2.53
CA THR A 37 -9.57 2.08 -2.76
C THR A 37 -8.93 1.60 -1.45
N TYR A 38 -8.69 2.47 -0.48
CA TYR A 38 -8.16 2.10 0.83
C TYR A 38 -9.19 1.29 1.63
N HIS A 39 -10.47 1.63 1.54
CA HIS A 39 -11.53 0.81 2.10
C HIS A 39 -11.61 -0.55 1.42
N TRP A 40 -11.49 -0.61 0.08
CA TRP A 40 -11.39 -1.89 -0.60
C TRP A 40 -10.21 -2.71 -0.07
N MET A 41 -9.02 -2.13 0.10
CA MET A 41 -7.86 -2.81 0.69
C MET A 41 -8.14 -3.28 2.12
N ALA A 42 -8.79 -2.46 2.95
CA ALA A 42 -9.19 -2.81 4.31
C ALA A 42 -10.15 -4.01 4.34
N GLU A 43 -11.12 -4.08 3.41
CA GLU A 43 -11.98 -5.27 3.26
C GLU A 43 -11.16 -6.51 2.90
N GLN A 44 -10.15 -6.37 2.04
CA GLN A 44 -9.26 -7.47 1.69
C GLN A 44 -8.39 -7.93 2.86
N MET A 45 -8.00 -7.00 3.76
CA MET A 45 -7.33 -7.32 5.01
C MET A 45 -8.26 -8.09 5.95
N ARG A 46 -9.50 -7.63 6.17
CA ARG A 46 -10.46 -8.35 7.03
C ARG A 46 -10.66 -9.79 6.59
N LYS A 47 -10.80 -10.01 5.28
CA LYS A 47 -10.96 -11.36 4.69
C LYS A 47 -9.75 -12.27 4.89
N ARG A 48 -8.52 -11.73 4.93
CA ARG A 48 -7.27 -12.52 4.85
C ARG A 48 -6.46 -12.58 6.14
N ILE A 49 -6.43 -11.50 6.90
CA ILE A 49 -5.67 -11.37 8.15
C ILE A 49 -6.55 -11.08 9.37
N GLY A 50 -7.88 -11.06 9.18
CA GLY A 50 -8.87 -10.86 10.22
C GLY A 50 -9.17 -9.39 10.53
N GLU A 51 -10.09 -9.18 11.47
CA GLU A 51 -10.49 -7.85 11.93
C GLU A 51 -9.34 -7.10 12.61
N PRO A 52 -9.36 -5.76 12.59
CA PRO A 52 -8.47 -4.96 13.42
C PRO A 52 -8.60 -5.33 14.91
N PRO A 53 -7.53 -5.15 15.70
CA PRO A 53 -7.54 -5.56 17.11
C PRO A 53 -8.45 -4.69 18.00
N ILE A 54 -8.86 -3.50 17.53
CA ILE A 54 -9.81 -2.62 18.21
C ILE A 54 -10.84 -2.05 17.22
N ALA A 55 -12.02 -1.67 17.71
CA ALA A 55 -13.06 -1.06 16.90
C ALA A 55 -12.64 0.34 16.42
N GLY A 56 -13.15 0.74 15.24
CA GLY A 56 -12.92 2.07 14.66
C GLY A 56 -11.63 2.20 13.85
N ILE A 57 -10.86 1.13 13.67
CA ILE A 57 -9.72 1.13 12.73
C ILE A 57 -10.21 0.77 11.34
N GLU A 58 -10.09 1.72 10.42
CA GLU A 58 -10.62 1.60 9.06
C GLU A 58 -9.54 1.56 7.98
N TYR A 59 -8.30 1.95 8.32
CA TYR A 59 -7.24 2.14 7.34
C TYR A 59 -6.04 1.20 7.59
N PRO A 60 -5.41 0.72 6.51
CA PRO A 60 -4.13 0.00 6.60
C PRO A 60 -2.99 0.90 7.06
N MET A 61 -2.09 0.37 7.89
CA MET A 61 -0.70 0.84 7.87
C MET A 61 0.07 0.15 6.74
N TRP A 62 0.93 0.90 6.08
CA TRP A 62 1.70 0.46 4.93
C TRP A 62 3.17 0.26 5.28
N ALA A 63 3.78 -0.78 4.73
CA ALA A 63 5.21 -1.03 4.78
C ALA A 63 5.70 -1.66 3.47
N TRP A 64 7.01 -1.75 3.33
CA TRP A 64 7.68 -2.51 2.29
C TRP A 64 8.10 -3.87 2.82
N TYR A 65 7.78 -4.92 2.07
CA TYR A 65 8.37 -6.24 2.24
C TYR A 65 9.56 -6.43 1.27
N GLN A 66 9.41 -5.96 0.03
CA GLN A 66 10.44 -6.04 -1.01
C GLN A 66 10.40 -4.78 -1.86
N TYR A 67 11.37 -3.86 -1.75
CA TYR A 67 11.30 -2.59 -2.49
C TYR A 67 11.49 -2.76 -4.01
N ASN A 68 12.46 -3.56 -4.45
CA ASN A 68 12.74 -3.77 -5.88
C ASN A 68 13.13 -5.21 -6.24
N SER A 69 13.78 -5.94 -5.32
CA SER A 69 14.18 -7.31 -5.56
C SER A 69 14.36 -8.06 -4.25
N ALA A 70 14.30 -9.39 -4.30
CA ALA A 70 14.55 -10.27 -3.15
C ALA A 70 15.97 -10.12 -2.56
N LYS A 71 16.88 -9.45 -3.30
CA LYS A 71 18.22 -9.10 -2.82
C LYS A 71 18.27 -7.71 -2.20
N ASN A 72 17.33 -6.83 -2.56
CA ASN A 72 17.22 -5.44 -2.13
C ASN A 72 15.82 -5.21 -1.53
N ASN A 73 15.53 -5.91 -0.43
CA ASN A 73 14.23 -5.84 0.23
C ASN A 73 14.03 -4.48 0.91
N LYS A 74 15.09 -3.98 1.56
CA LYS A 74 15.11 -2.70 2.27
C LYS A 74 15.01 -1.54 1.27
N PRO A 75 13.99 -0.69 1.34
CA PRO A 75 13.89 0.50 0.50
C PRO A 75 15.01 1.48 0.87
N PRO A 76 15.75 2.03 -0.12
CA PRO A 76 16.63 3.16 0.11
C PRO A 76 15.87 4.32 0.75
N ARG A 77 16.46 4.94 1.76
CA ARG A 77 15.83 6.04 2.51
C ARG A 77 15.45 7.21 1.60
N SER A 78 16.28 7.49 0.58
CA SER A 78 16.05 8.54 -0.42
C SER A 78 14.87 8.28 -1.35
N SER A 79 14.39 7.04 -1.42
CA SER A 79 13.29 6.64 -2.30
C SER A 79 11.96 6.48 -1.60
N MET A 80 11.91 6.73 -0.29
CA MET A 80 10.68 6.70 0.48
C MET A 80 9.96 8.04 0.36
N ASP A 81 8.68 8.00 -0.01
CA ASP A 81 7.81 9.15 0.09
C ASP A 81 7.51 9.45 1.56
N ALA A 82 8.39 10.23 2.17
CA ALA A 82 8.20 10.77 3.51
C ALA A 82 7.26 11.98 3.47
N PRO A 83 6.41 12.20 4.48
CA PRO A 83 5.76 13.49 4.70
C PRO A 83 6.81 14.60 4.87
N GLU A 84 6.39 15.85 4.69
CA GLU A 84 7.25 17.01 4.99
C GLU A 84 7.57 17.05 6.49
N GLY A 85 8.78 17.46 6.85
CA GLY A 85 9.25 17.47 8.23
C GLY A 85 10.00 16.21 8.63
N ILE A 86 9.95 15.86 9.91
CA ILE A 86 10.66 14.70 10.46
C ILE A 86 9.77 13.46 10.32
N SER A 87 10.36 12.37 9.83
CA SER A 87 9.73 11.06 9.71
C SER A 87 10.57 9.99 10.38
N ALA A 88 9.92 9.02 11.01
CA ALA A 88 10.54 7.82 11.52
C ALA A 88 10.56 6.74 10.43
N TYR A 89 11.76 6.40 9.95
CA TYR A 89 12.01 5.24 9.12
C TYR A 89 12.30 4.05 10.05
N MET A 90 11.38 3.09 10.09
CA MET A 90 11.44 1.96 11.02
C MET A 90 11.61 0.66 10.26
N GLU A 91 12.52 -0.15 10.77
CA GLU A 91 12.62 -1.58 10.46
C GLU A 91 11.86 -2.35 11.53
N ILE A 92 10.91 -3.19 11.10
CA ILE A 92 9.97 -3.85 12.00
C ILE A 92 9.91 -5.37 11.74
N GLU A 93 9.64 -6.14 12.78
CA GLU A 93 9.41 -7.59 12.72
C GLU A 93 7.94 -7.88 13.04
N MET A 94 7.20 -8.38 12.05
CA MET A 94 5.75 -8.64 12.13
C MET A 94 5.42 -10.12 11.99
N PRO A 95 4.44 -10.67 12.72
CA PRO A 95 3.92 -12.01 12.48
C PRO A 95 3.34 -12.12 11.05
N GLU A 96 3.59 -13.23 10.35
CA GLU A 96 3.16 -13.38 8.95
C GLU A 96 1.64 -13.39 8.79
N ASP A 97 0.92 -13.93 9.77
CA ASP A 97 -0.53 -13.99 9.84
C ASP A 97 -1.19 -12.63 10.12
N LYS A 98 -0.39 -11.59 10.42
CA LYS A 98 -0.85 -10.22 10.66
C LYS A 98 -0.53 -9.26 9.51
N VAL A 99 0.00 -9.79 8.40
CA VAL A 99 0.46 -8.99 7.26
C VAL A 99 -0.21 -9.46 5.98
N LEU A 100 -0.81 -8.54 5.24
CA LEU A 100 -1.28 -8.78 3.87
C LEU A 100 -0.26 -8.21 2.89
N LEU A 101 0.36 -9.08 2.09
CA LEU A 101 1.29 -8.68 1.03
C LEU A 101 0.55 -8.45 -0.29
N SER A 102 0.92 -7.39 -1.01
CA SER A 102 0.41 -7.13 -2.36
C SER A 102 1.50 -6.61 -3.31
N ASN A 103 1.28 -6.80 -4.60
CA ASN A 103 2.13 -6.25 -5.65
C ASN A 103 1.93 -4.73 -5.74
N PHE A 104 2.99 -3.98 -5.40
CA PHE A 104 2.97 -2.51 -5.38
C PHE A 104 2.68 -1.91 -6.77
N SER A 105 3.29 -2.43 -7.83
CA SER A 105 3.07 -1.89 -9.18
C SER A 105 1.64 -2.11 -9.66
N ASN A 106 1.07 -3.28 -9.37
CA ASN A 106 -0.30 -3.62 -9.77
C ASN A 106 -1.34 -2.87 -8.93
N TRP A 107 -1.02 -2.50 -7.69
CA TRP A 107 -1.88 -1.69 -6.82
C TRP A 107 -2.25 -0.34 -7.46
N HIS A 108 -1.40 0.22 -8.32
CA HIS A 108 -1.72 1.44 -9.06
C HIS A 108 -2.93 1.29 -9.99
N ALA A 109 -3.27 0.09 -10.47
CA ALA A 109 -4.50 -0.12 -11.23
C ALA A 109 -5.74 0.18 -10.37
N ALA A 110 -5.76 -0.34 -9.14
CA ALA A 110 -6.82 -0.06 -8.17
C ALA A 110 -6.87 1.42 -7.80
N LEU A 111 -5.72 2.03 -7.48
CA LEU A 111 -5.64 3.47 -7.17
C LEU A 111 -6.18 4.38 -8.29
N ASN A 112 -6.10 3.94 -9.55
CA ASN A 112 -6.63 4.66 -10.70
C ASN A 112 -8.04 4.20 -11.12
N LEU A 113 -8.70 3.36 -10.32
CA LEU A 113 -10.02 2.78 -10.60
C LEU A 113 -10.10 2.09 -11.97
N CYS A 114 -8.99 1.50 -12.40
CA CYS A 114 -8.84 0.85 -13.69
C CYS A 114 -8.70 -0.67 -13.51
N PRO A 115 -9.14 -1.47 -14.49
CA PRO A 115 -8.90 -2.91 -14.45
C PRO A 115 -7.40 -3.22 -14.44
N LEU A 116 -7.02 -4.32 -13.79
CA LEU A 116 -5.65 -4.81 -13.87
C LEU A 116 -5.36 -5.32 -15.29
N SER A 117 -4.26 -4.87 -15.89
CA SER A 117 -3.89 -5.20 -17.27
C SER A 117 -3.87 -6.71 -17.51
N ASN A 118 -4.37 -7.15 -18.67
CA ASN A 118 -4.51 -8.57 -19.06
C ASN A 118 -5.63 -9.35 -18.33
N TRP A 119 -6.53 -8.69 -17.61
CA TRP A 119 -7.78 -9.33 -17.19
C TRP A 119 -8.71 -9.48 -18.39
N LYS A 120 -9.00 -10.73 -18.78
CA LYS A 120 -9.66 -11.03 -20.06
C LYS A 120 -11.00 -10.27 -20.19
N ASN A 121 -11.20 -9.68 -21.35
CA ASN A 121 -12.42 -9.02 -21.83
C ASN A 121 -12.83 -7.71 -21.14
N ILE A 122 -12.32 -7.37 -19.96
CA ILE A 122 -12.80 -6.17 -19.27
C ILE A 122 -12.34 -4.87 -19.95
N GLU A 123 -11.08 -4.79 -20.37
CA GLU A 123 -10.56 -3.65 -21.13
C GLU A 123 -11.38 -3.42 -22.41
N LYS A 124 -11.76 -4.51 -23.10
CA LYS A 124 -12.61 -4.42 -24.30
C LYS A 124 -14.02 -3.93 -23.98
N LYS A 125 -14.57 -4.32 -22.83
CA LYS A 125 -15.90 -3.87 -22.38
C LYS A 125 -15.86 -2.39 -22.01
N THR A 126 -14.86 -1.96 -21.24
CA THR A 126 -14.68 -0.54 -20.87
C THR A 126 -14.45 0.32 -22.10
N ASP A 127 -13.58 -0.11 -23.02
CA ASP A 127 -13.32 0.59 -24.29
C ASP A 127 -14.58 0.71 -25.16
N LEU A 128 -15.43 -0.32 -25.18
CA LEU A 128 -16.68 -0.29 -25.93
C LEU A 128 -17.65 0.73 -25.34
N LEU A 129 -17.78 0.74 -24.00
CA LEU A 129 -18.64 1.68 -23.28
C LEU A 129 -18.17 3.13 -23.47
N ASP A 130 -16.87 3.38 -23.35
CA ASP A 130 -16.27 4.69 -23.63
C ASP A 130 -16.57 5.16 -25.06
N LYS A 131 -16.43 4.26 -26.04
CA LYS A 131 -16.75 4.57 -27.44
C LYS A 131 -18.24 4.87 -27.66
N MET A 132 -19.13 4.11 -27.01
CA MET A 132 -20.57 4.35 -27.07
C MET A 132 -20.96 5.69 -26.44
N ALA A 133 -20.28 6.09 -25.36
CA ALA A 133 -20.47 7.38 -24.70
C ALA A 133 -19.80 8.55 -25.45
N GLY A 134 -18.90 8.27 -26.40
CA GLY A 134 -18.13 9.28 -27.13
C GLY A 134 -17.04 9.97 -26.29
N ARG A 135 -16.76 9.46 -25.09
CA ARG A 135 -15.73 9.95 -24.16
C ARG A 135 -15.33 8.85 -23.19
N ARG A 136 -14.21 9.03 -22.49
CA ARG A 136 -13.86 8.18 -21.35
C ARG A 136 -14.89 8.38 -20.23
N LEU A 137 -15.44 7.28 -19.74
CA LEU A 137 -16.31 7.24 -18.57
C LEU A 137 -15.49 7.27 -17.30
N ASP A 138 -15.98 8.01 -16.30
CA ASP A 138 -15.47 7.91 -14.94
C ASP A 138 -15.93 6.60 -14.30
N PHE A 139 -15.18 6.11 -13.31
CA PHE A 139 -15.47 4.83 -12.68
C PHE A 139 -16.93 4.70 -12.21
N ASN A 140 -17.47 5.77 -11.62
CA ASN A 140 -18.83 5.81 -11.07
C ASN A 140 -19.93 5.71 -12.14
N GLU A 141 -19.59 6.00 -13.40
CA GLU A 141 -20.53 5.97 -14.53
C GLU A 141 -20.67 4.58 -15.15
N TYR A 142 -19.74 3.66 -14.85
CA TYR A 142 -19.84 2.29 -15.33
C TYR A 142 -21.02 1.55 -14.67
N PRO A 143 -21.68 0.64 -15.41
CA PRO A 143 -22.65 -0.29 -14.84
C PRO A 143 -22.07 -1.04 -13.64
N ILE A 144 -22.91 -1.39 -12.67
CA ILE A 144 -22.48 -2.03 -11.42
C ILE A 144 -21.73 -3.35 -11.67
N GLU A 145 -22.13 -4.09 -12.70
CA GLU A 145 -21.48 -5.34 -13.10
C GLU A 145 -20.07 -5.10 -13.62
N ILE A 146 -19.85 -4.00 -14.36
CA ILE A 146 -18.54 -3.63 -14.87
C ILE A 146 -17.63 -3.16 -13.74
N LYS A 147 -18.16 -2.34 -12.81
CA LYS A 147 -17.42 -1.93 -11.60
C LYS A 147 -16.97 -3.14 -10.79
N LYS A 148 -17.87 -4.11 -10.58
CA LYS A 148 -17.54 -5.35 -9.88
C LYS A 148 -16.48 -6.17 -10.62
N GLU A 149 -16.58 -6.32 -11.94
CA GLU A 149 -15.54 -7.01 -12.71
C GLU A 149 -14.17 -6.29 -12.61
N ILE A 150 -14.16 -4.95 -12.51
CA ILE A 150 -12.94 -4.16 -12.31
C ILE A 150 -12.37 -4.45 -10.92
N GLU A 151 -13.18 -4.38 -9.86
CA GLU A 151 -12.77 -4.71 -8.49
C GLU A 151 -12.26 -6.16 -8.38
N ASP A 152 -12.95 -7.12 -9.00
CA ASP A 152 -12.54 -8.53 -9.04
C ASP A 152 -11.18 -8.71 -9.71
N SER A 153 -10.85 -7.87 -10.70
CA SER A 153 -9.53 -7.88 -11.34
C SER A 153 -8.39 -7.44 -10.39
N TRP A 154 -8.69 -6.62 -9.38
CA TRP A 154 -7.71 -6.16 -8.40
C TRP A 154 -7.29 -7.25 -7.42
N GLU A 155 -8.09 -8.29 -7.21
CA GLU A 155 -7.72 -9.43 -6.36
C GLU A 155 -6.40 -10.10 -6.80
N ALA A 156 -6.06 -9.97 -8.09
CA ALA A 156 -4.81 -10.47 -8.64
C ALA A 156 -3.55 -9.76 -8.10
N ILE A 157 -3.65 -8.61 -7.42
CA ILE A 157 -2.49 -7.98 -6.76
C ILE A 157 -1.92 -8.86 -5.63
N PHE A 158 -2.73 -9.75 -5.06
CA PHE A 158 -2.33 -10.65 -3.98
C PHE A 158 -1.69 -11.95 -4.49
N ASP A 159 -1.83 -12.27 -5.78
CA ASP A 159 -1.12 -13.40 -6.40
C ASP A 159 0.31 -13.00 -6.74
N LEU A 160 1.19 -13.10 -5.74
CA LEU A 160 2.60 -12.71 -5.86
C LEU A 160 3.41 -13.62 -6.81
N ASP A 161 2.90 -14.81 -7.13
CA ASP A 161 3.51 -15.76 -8.06
C ASP A 161 3.01 -15.58 -9.51
N ARG A 162 1.93 -14.82 -9.72
CA ARG A 162 1.37 -14.48 -11.04
C ARG A 162 2.44 -13.94 -11.98
N ARG A 163 2.54 -14.45 -13.21
CA ARG A 163 3.44 -13.91 -14.23
C ARG A 163 2.69 -12.92 -15.11
N ASP A 164 2.77 -11.63 -14.80
CA ASP A 164 2.23 -10.59 -15.68
C ASP A 164 3.16 -10.40 -16.89
N LYS A 165 2.58 -10.45 -18.09
CA LYS A 165 3.33 -10.29 -19.34
C LYS A 165 3.69 -8.83 -19.64
N GLU A 166 2.96 -7.88 -19.04
CA GLU A 166 3.04 -6.46 -19.39
C GLU A 166 3.59 -5.56 -18.28
N VAL A 167 3.32 -5.84 -17.01
CA VAL A 167 3.89 -5.07 -15.89
C VAL A 167 5.23 -5.71 -15.48
N GLY A 168 6.22 -5.48 -16.34
CA GLY A 168 7.60 -5.87 -16.10
C GLY A 168 7.82 -7.37 -16.22
N ARG A 169 8.71 -7.77 -17.13
CA ARG A 169 9.30 -9.12 -17.24
C ARG A 169 10.12 -9.54 -16.01
N ALA A 170 9.88 -8.90 -14.87
CA ALA A 170 10.52 -9.16 -13.60
C ALA A 170 9.93 -10.45 -13.00
N HIS A 171 10.77 -11.48 -12.97
CA HIS A 171 10.61 -12.63 -12.08
C HIS A 171 10.22 -12.13 -10.67
N LYS A 172 9.46 -12.89 -9.87
CA LYS A 172 9.04 -12.50 -8.50
C LYS A 172 10.14 -11.94 -7.60
N ARG A 173 11.39 -12.30 -7.89
CA ARG A 173 12.61 -11.83 -7.23
C ARG A 173 12.98 -10.39 -7.57
N ASN A 174 12.30 -9.73 -8.50
CA ASN A 174 12.59 -8.39 -9.00
C ASN A 174 11.33 -7.49 -8.97
N ARG A 175 10.40 -7.77 -8.06
CA ARG A 175 9.15 -7.01 -7.90
C ARG A 175 9.17 -6.13 -6.66
N SER A 176 8.37 -5.08 -6.71
CA SER A 176 8.04 -4.27 -5.55
C SER A 176 6.83 -4.89 -4.84
N ILE A 177 7.01 -5.35 -3.59
CA ILE A 177 5.99 -5.97 -2.75
C ILE A 177 5.82 -5.07 -1.52
N GLN A 178 4.61 -4.56 -1.38
CA GLN A 178 4.17 -3.80 -0.21
C GLN A 178 3.45 -4.74 0.77
N ALA A 179 3.31 -4.26 1.99
CA ALA A 179 2.69 -4.95 3.11
C ALA A 179 1.69 -4.01 3.77
N THR A 180 0.54 -4.55 4.16
CA THR A 180 -0.43 -3.86 5.01
C THR A 180 -0.69 -4.64 6.29
N PHE A 181 -0.92 -3.91 7.38
CA PHE A 181 -1.20 -4.46 8.71
C PHE A 181 -2.01 -3.47 9.54
N TRP A 182 -2.70 -3.95 10.57
CA TRP A 182 -3.63 -3.13 11.35
C TRP A 182 -2.96 -2.29 12.45
N ALA A 183 -1.96 -2.86 13.13
CA ALA A 183 -1.41 -2.31 14.36
C ALA A 183 0.11 -2.45 14.39
N LEU A 184 0.80 -1.40 14.83
CA LEU A 184 2.23 -1.39 15.03
C LEU A 184 2.47 -1.32 16.53
N TYR A 185 3.03 -2.37 17.10
CA TYR A 185 3.42 -2.38 18.51
C TYR A 185 4.89 -1.95 18.64
N LYS A 186 5.22 -1.28 19.74
CA LYS A 186 6.58 -0.79 20.01
C LYS A 186 7.60 -1.93 20.01
N GLU A 187 7.19 -3.10 20.49
CA GLU A 187 7.97 -4.34 20.48
C GLU A 187 8.25 -4.91 19.07
N ASN A 188 7.51 -4.50 18.05
CA ASN A 188 7.81 -4.88 16.67
C ASN A 188 8.99 -4.07 16.10
N ILE A 189 9.38 -2.95 16.71
CA ILE A 189 10.47 -2.12 16.20
C ILE A 189 11.82 -2.81 16.44
N VAL A 190 12.57 -3.01 15.36
CA VAL A 190 13.93 -3.52 15.41
C VAL A 190 14.95 -2.40 15.32
N SER A 191 14.70 -1.40 14.50
CA SER A 191 15.51 -0.17 14.48
C SER A 191 14.68 1.01 13.98
N VAL A 192 15.08 2.21 14.39
CA VAL A 192 14.49 3.47 13.96
C VAL A 192 15.60 4.43 13.54
N ASP A 193 15.36 5.11 12.42
CA ASP A 193 16.14 6.23 11.94
C ASP A 193 15.22 7.41 11.69
N PHE A 194 15.70 8.62 11.93
CA PHE A 194 14.93 9.83 11.64
C PHE A 194 15.39 10.45 10.34
N LEU A 195 14.42 10.80 9.51
CA LEU A 195 14.62 11.44 8.20
C LEU A 195 13.95 12.80 8.23
N GLU A 196 14.67 13.84 7.89
CA GLU A 196 14.11 15.19 7.75
C GLU A 196 13.97 15.50 6.26
N LYS A 197 12.73 15.64 5.78
CA LYS A 197 12.44 16.11 4.42
C LYS A 197 12.17 17.61 4.47
N LYS A 198 13.18 18.40 4.07
CA LYS A 198 13.01 19.80 3.67
C LYS A 198 12.84 19.81 2.16
N GLY A 199 11.99 20.65 1.58
CA GLY A 199 11.73 20.71 0.13
C GLY A 199 12.86 20.13 -0.75
N LYS A 200 12.58 18.98 -1.39
CA LYS A 200 13.46 18.16 -2.26
C LYS A 200 14.72 17.48 -1.67
N PHE A 201 15.03 17.56 -0.37
CA PHE A 201 16.17 16.86 0.23
C PHE A 201 15.83 16.15 1.56
N ILE A 202 16.23 14.87 1.66
CA ILE A 202 16.13 14.06 2.88
C ILE A 202 17.48 14.07 3.61
N LYS A 203 17.53 14.55 4.86
CA LYS A 203 18.71 14.47 5.74
C LYS A 203 18.49 13.38 6.80
N GLN A 204 19.48 12.49 6.97
CA GLN A 204 19.47 11.47 8.03
C GLN A 204 19.87 12.11 9.37
N ILE A 205 19.08 11.86 10.41
CA ILE A 205 19.36 12.22 11.80
C ILE A 205 19.57 10.91 12.57
N GLN A 206 20.76 10.71 13.13
CA GLN A 206 21.03 9.60 14.06
C GLN A 206 20.66 10.03 15.48
N ASN A 207 19.95 9.18 16.22
CA ASN A 207 19.63 9.44 17.62
C ASN A 207 20.86 9.21 18.51
N PRO A 208 21.12 10.06 19.53
CA PRO A 208 21.84 9.65 20.73
C PRO A 208 20.91 8.79 21.59
N LEU A 209 21.44 7.67 22.09
CA LEU A 209 20.79 6.83 23.11
C LEU A 209 20.52 7.62 24.40
#